data_AF-A0A3N5GJG1-F1
#
_entry.id   AF-A0A3N5GJG1-F1
#
_cell.length_a   1.000
_cell.length_b   1.000
_cell.length_c   1.000
_cell.angle_alpha   90.00
_cell.angle_beta   90.00
_cell.angle_gamma   90.00
#
_symmetry.space_group_name_H-M   'P 1'
#
loop_
_entity.id
_entity.type
_entity.pdbx_description
1 polymer ?
#
loop_
_entity_poly.entity_id
_entity_poly.type
_entity_poly.pdbx_seq_one_letter_code
_entity_poly.pdbx_strand_id
1 'polypeptide(L)' 'MNAVLALEDGTWYQGVSAGATGQTQGEVVFNTSMTGYQEVLTDPSYAGQIVTMTSPQIGNYGVAP' A
#
# COMPACT_ATOMS: atom_id res chain seq x y z
N MET A 1 14.02 5.46 -6.78
CA MET A 1 13.15 6.62 -7.06
C MET A 1 12.43 6.97 -5.77
N ASN A 2 12.43 8.24 -5.37
CA ASN A 2 11.81 8.65 -4.10
C ASN A 2 10.29 8.76 -4.24
N ALA A 3 9.55 8.40 -3.19
CA ALA A 3 8.10 8.55 -3.09
C ALA A 3 7.73 9.24 -1.77
N VAL A 4 6.54 9.84 -1.71
CA VAL A 4 6.01 10.51 -0.53
C VAL A 4 4.56 10.09 -0.33
N LEU A 5 4.21 9.71 0.90
CA LEU A 5 2.83 9.58 1.39
C LEU A 5 2.53 10.79 2.28
N ALA A 6 1.56 11.62 1.91
CA ALA A 6 1.13 12.77 2.69
C ALA A 6 -0.32 12.57 3.16
N LEU A 7 -0.59 12.94 4.41
CA LEU A 7 -1.88 12.82 5.07
C LEU A 7 -2.54 14.19 5.23
N GLU A 8 -3.87 14.20 5.41
CA GLU A 8 -4.64 15.43 5.55
C GLU A 8 -4.28 16.27 6.78
N ASP A 9 -3.74 15.63 7.83
CA ASP A 9 -3.32 16.27 9.08
C ASP A 9 -1.94 16.98 8.96
N GLY A 10 -1.32 16.93 7.78
CA GLY A 10 0.02 17.49 7.52
C GLY A 10 1.16 16.53 7.81
N THR A 11 0.89 15.33 8.32
CA THR A 11 1.89 14.26 8.48
C THR A 11 2.31 13.75 7.12
N TRP A 12 3.60 13.49 6.93
CA TRP A 12 4.11 12.90 5.70
C TRP A 12 5.25 11.91 5.96
N TYR A 13 5.38 10.95 5.06
CA TYR A 13 6.37 9.89 5.09
C TYR A 13 7.11 9.83 3.76
N GLN A 14 8.44 9.82 3.81
CA GLN A 14 9.28 9.58 2.65
C GLN A 14 9.59 8.09 2.52
N GLY A 15 9.54 7.58 1.29
CA GLY A 15 9.85 6.20 0.97
C GLY A 15 10.52 6.02 -0.39
N VAL A 16 10.64 4.76 -0.77
CA VAL A 16 11.16 4.34 -2.07
C VAL A 16 10.00 3.80 -2.90
N SER A 17 9.84 4.28 -4.14
CA SER A 17 8.82 3.74 -5.04
C SER A 17 9.19 2.31 -5.47
N ALA A 18 8.23 1.40 -5.35
CA ALA A 18 8.32 0.01 -5.80
C ALA A 18 7.24 -0.35 -6.85
N GLY A 19 6.39 0.62 -7.24
CA GLY A 19 5.26 0.41 -8.14
C GLY A 19 5.29 1.35 -9.35
N ALA A 20 4.11 1.61 -9.93
CA ALA A 20 3.96 2.50 -11.06
C ALA A 20 4.35 3.96 -10.71
N THR A 21 4.86 4.70 -11.70
CA THR A 21 5.11 6.13 -11.58
C THR A 21 3.81 6.92 -11.67
N GLY A 22 3.62 7.89 -10.79
CA GLY A 22 2.46 8.77 -10.83
C GLY A 22 2.07 9.29 -9.45
N GLN A 23 0.84 9.80 -9.36
CA GLN A 23 0.21 10.23 -8.12
C GLN A 23 -1.14 9.55 -7.99
N THR A 24 -1.51 9.22 -6.77
CA THR A 24 -2.83 8.70 -6.42
C THR A 24 -3.26 9.30 -5.09
N GLN A 25 -4.55 9.27 -4.83
CA GLN A 25 -5.18 9.77 -3.62
C GLN A 25 -6.27 8.80 -3.18
N GLY A 26 -6.50 8.72 -1.88
CA GLY A 26 -7.46 7.78 -1.32
C GLY A 26 -7.47 7.81 0.20
N GLU A 27 -8.42 7.10 0.79
CA GLU A 27 -8.45 6.87 2.23
C GLU A 27 -7.29 5.95 2.62
N VAL A 28 -6.49 6.37 3.59
CA VAL A 28 -5.41 5.54 4.13
C VAL A 28 -5.99 4.59 5.17
N VAL A 29 -5.91 3.29 4.91
CA VAL A 29 -6.37 2.23 5.80
C VAL A 29 -5.20 1.33 6.20
N PHE A 30 -5.34 0.54 7.27
CA PHE A 30 -4.35 -0.46 7.64
C PHE A 30 -4.96 -1.86 7.70
N ASN A 31 -4.16 -2.86 7.30
CA ASN A 31 -4.54 -4.28 7.38
C ASN A 31 -3.50 -5.05 8.20
N THR A 32 -3.98 -5.83 9.18
CA THR A 32 -3.15 -6.59 10.13
C THR A 32 -2.75 -7.99 9.66
N SER A 33 -3.10 -8.35 8.42
CA SER A 33 -2.74 -9.64 7.84
C SER A 33 -1.23 -9.77 7.66
N MET A 34 -0.68 -10.89 8.10
CA MET A 34 0.75 -11.18 7.95
C MET A 34 1.10 -11.86 6.61
N THR A 35 0.09 -12.38 5.92
CA THR A 35 0.15 -13.09 4.63
C THR A 35 -1.07 -12.71 3.79
N GLY A 36 -1.13 -13.12 2.52
CA GLY A 36 -2.30 -12.85 1.66
C GLY A 36 -2.29 -11.46 1.02
N TYR A 37 -1.11 -10.87 0.81
CA TYR A 37 -1.03 -9.48 0.32
C TYR A 37 -1.58 -9.33 -1.10
N GLN A 38 -1.50 -10.36 -1.95
CA GLN A 38 -2.04 -10.28 -3.30
C GLN A 38 -3.56 -10.23 -3.26
N GLU A 39 -4.17 -11.10 -2.46
CA GLU A 39 -5.61 -11.19 -2.26
C GLU A 39 -6.16 -9.87 -1.73
N VAL A 40 -5.48 -9.27 -0.75
CA VAL A 40 -5.81 -7.93 -0.24
C VAL A 40 -5.71 -6.88 -1.35
N LEU A 41 -4.67 -6.87 -2.18
CA LEU A 41 -4.51 -5.90 -3.27
C LEU A 41 -5.55 -6.07 -4.40
N THR A 42 -6.14 -7.26 -4.54
CA THR A 42 -7.16 -7.56 -5.56
C THR A 42 -8.59 -7.52 -5.03
N ASP A 43 -8.79 -7.34 -3.73
CA ASP A 43 -10.12 -7.29 -3.12
C ASP A 43 -10.84 -5.96 -3.51
N PRO A 44 -12.02 -6.02 -4.15
CA PRO A 44 -12.78 -4.84 -4.54
C PRO A 44 -13.13 -3.89 -3.39
N SER A 45 -13.14 -4.38 -2.15
CA SER A 45 -13.42 -3.60 -0.95
C SER A 45 -12.41 -2.47 -0.71
N TYR A 46 -11.20 -2.58 -1.26
CA TYR A 46 -10.15 -1.56 -1.18
C TYR A 46 -10.15 -0.55 -2.33
N ALA A 47 -11.18 -0.54 -3.19
CA ALA A 47 -11.26 0.40 -4.30
C ALA A 47 -11.18 1.86 -3.81
N GLY A 48 -10.18 2.61 -4.31
CA GLY A 48 -9.95 4.00 -3.93
C GLY A 48 -9.25 4.20 -2.58
N GLN A 49 -8.75 3.13 -1.96
CA GLN A 49 -8.02 3.18 -0.70
C GLN A 49 -6.51 2.98 -0.91
N ILE A 50 -5.73 3.52 0.02
CA ILE A 50 -4.28 3.30 0.13
C ILE A 50 -4.05 2.36 1.31
N VAL A 51 -3.75 1.09 1.00
CA VAL A 51 -3.63 0.03 2.01
C VAL A 51 -2.22 0.02 2.61
N THR A 52 -2.14 0.23 3.93
CA THR A 52 -0.91 0.08 4.71
C THR A 52 -0.88 -1.30 5.37
N MET A 53 0.07 -2.14 4.98
CA MET A 53 0.26 -3.45 5.61
C MET A 53 1.04 -3.29 6.91
N THR A 54 0.57 -3.88 8.02
CA THR A 54 1.34 -3.86 9.27
C THR A 54 2.48 -4.89 9.27
N SER A 55 2.44 -5.89 8.38
CA SER A 55 3.54 -6.83 8.20
C SER A 55 4.74 -6.12 7.55
N PRO A 56 5.94 -6.19 8.16
CA PRO A 56 7.10 -5.43 7.68
C PRO A 56 7.70 -5.98 6.39
N GLN A 57 7.38 -7.23 6.02
CA GLN A 57 7.87 -7.88 4.81
C GLN A 57 6.70 -8.29 3.93
N ILE A 58 6.54 -7.58 2.81
CA ILE A 58 5.53 -7.83 1.78
C ILE A 58 6.22 -8.25 0.49
N GLY A 59 5.68 -9.26 -0.19
CA GLY A 59 6.28 -9.79 -1.42
C GLY A 59 7.09 -11.08 -1.24
N ASN A 60 7.13 -11.66 -0.02
CA ASN A 60 7.97 -12.82 0.31
C ASN A 60 7.75 -14.05 -0.59
N TYR A 61 6.57 -14.22 -1.19
CA TYR A 61 6.23 -15.36 -2.04
C TYR A 61 5.82 -14.96 -3.47
N GLY A 62 6.14 -13.73 -3.91
CA GLY A 62 5.81 -13.24 -5.24
C GLY A 62 4.30 -13.12 -5.49
N VAL A 63 3.86 -13.39 -6.72
CA VAL A 63 2.44 -13.37 -7.10
C VAL A 63 2.12 -14.61 -7.93
N ALA A 64 0.86 -15.04 -7.90
CA ALA A 64 0.33 -16.11 -8.73
C ALA A 64 -0.78 -15.57 -9.66
N PRO A 65 -1.01 -16.18 -10.83
CA PRO A 65 -2.13 -15.82 -11.71
C PRO A 65 -3.50 -16.02 -11.07
#